data_AF-A0A2W5QWK9-F1
#
_entry.id   AF-A0A2W5QWK9-F1
#
_cell.length_a   1.000
_cell.length_b   1.000
_cell.length_c   1.000
_cell.angle_alpha   90.00
_cell.angle_beta   90.00
_cell.angle_gamma   90.00
#
_symmetry.space_group_name_H-M   'P 1'
#
loop_
_entity.id
_entity.type
_entity.pdbx_description
1 polymer ?
#
loop_
_entity_poly.entity_id
_entity_poly.type
_entity_poly.pdbx_seq_one_letter_code
_entity_poly.pdbx_strand_id
1 'polypeptide(L)'
;MPWVDTEKLEAIETLAMLRQGDRVAELHRQMLQDLTTTGALTDEDNQKAFRQIYDEAVAIALPATMAYLRHAQEINALTRSHSLSTVDLKTLKEIDGLGHNDPAFGKFVADLVAKLGPKTKTFDVIAYSQFFEIYGEAITLQYLRSRPGLQAGRVEESTVGGEGRPDFICRFDDGQTFYVEVKSLDIVGGEFRHREMMNDALDVQAELDDHRKEGRRVIFAEGTIAPYKTFGQTTGYDCRSLNLVIDTLRGKCRSAFKSSQFELGPTFALAVVDRLIVPGGRNALAPYYYDSFNSGCCVSGVLWHVAYGRIGTPIFRSPDFEGMPTLEAHLTTDGLYSDENQPFHGEGLIVLDTHGDRRVAYGLASPSVSPEPWSRDRAETALGLICDAQNDIGNSSAYLLSDARTT
;
A
#
# COMPACT_ATOMS: atom_id res chain seq x y z
N MET A 1 -26.47 -13.06 19.31
CA MET A 1 -26.87 -11.78 18.70
C MET A 1 -26.19 -11.68 17.33
N PRO A 2 -26.93 -11.50 16.22
CA PRO A 2 -26.35 -11.61 14.87
C PRO A 2 -25.43 -10.45 14.46
N TRP A 3 -25.41 -9.36 15.22
CA TRP A 3 -24.62 -8.15 14.95
C TRP A 3 -23.31 -8.07 15.73
N VAL A 4 -23.05 -9.04 16.62
CA VAL A 4 -21.79 -9.12 17.36
C VAL A 4 -20.75 -9.80 16.48
N ASP A 5 -19.67 -9.08 16.20
CA ASP A 5 -18.51 -9.56 15.45
C ASP A 5 -17.47 -10.14 16.42
N THR A 6 -17.07 -11.40 16.18
CA THR A 6 -16.14 -12.15 17.03
C THR A 6 -14.73 -11.57 17.02
N GLU A 7 -14.25 -11.06 15.87
CA GLU A 7 -12.91 -10.46 15.79
C GLU A 7 -12.84 -9.17 16.60
N LYS A 8 -13.93 -8.39 16.59
CA LYS A 8 -14.03 -7.18 17.41
C LYS A 8 -14.08 -7.49 18.91
N LEU A 9 -14.77 -8.57 19.30
CA LEU A 9 -14.77 -9.03 20.69
C LEU A 9 -13.37 -9.46 21.14
N GLU A 10 -12.64 -10.20 20.31
CA GLU A 10 -11.27 -10.63 20.60
C GLU A 10 -10.33 -9.43 20.79
N ALA A 11 -10.48 -8.39 19.96
CA ALA A 11 -9.73 -7.14 20.12
C ALA A 11 -10.04 -6.43 21.45
N ILE A 12 -11.32 -6.37 21.83
CA ILE A 12 -11.74 -5.79 23.12
C ILE A 12 -11.17 -6.61 24.29
N GLU A 13 -11.31 -7.93 24.26
CA GLU A 13 -10.83 -8.82 25.30
C GLU A 13 -9.31 -8.70 25.48
N THR A 14 -8.57 -8.75 24.38
CA THR A 14 -7.10 -8.59 24.37
C THR A 14 -6.69 -7.27 25.00
N LEU A 15 -7.34 -6.17 24.62
CA LEU A 15 -7.05 -4.85 25.18
C LEU A 15 -7.46 -4.73 26.65
N ALA A 16 -8.59 -5.29 27.04
CA ALA A 16 -9.08 -5.31 28.42
C ALA A 16 -8.13 -6.08 29.36
N MET A 17 -7.57 -7.21 28.89
CA MET A 17 -6.59 -7.99 29.65
C MET A 17 -5.28 -7.23 29.86
N LEU A 18 -4.86 -6.49 28.83
CA LEU A 18 -3.65 -5.67 28.83
C LEU A 18 -3.79 -4.42 29.71
N ARG A 19 -4.98 -3.82 29.76
CA ARG A 19 -5.26 -2.56 30.48
C ARG A 19 -6.40 -2.72 31.49
N GLN A 20 -6.18 -3.54 32.51
CA GLN A 20 -7.20 -3.93 33.50
C GLN A 20 -7.85 -2.75 34.26
N GLY A 21 -7.20 -1.59 34.31
CA GLY A 21 -7.71 -0.37 34.95
C GLY A 21 -8.42 0.62 34.02
N ASP A 22 -8.41 0.38 32.70
CA ASP A 22 -8.95 1.30 31.71
C ASP A 22 -10.44 1.09 31.47
N ARG A 23 -11.09 2.10 30.86
CA ARG A 23 -12.50 2.08 30.50
C ARG A 23 -12.90 0.84 29.70
N VAL A 24 -12.06 0.38 28.78
CA VAL A 24 -12.33 -0.83 27.97
C VAL A 24 -12.43 -2.11 28.82
N ALA A 25 -11.67 -2.23 29.91
CA ALA A 25 -11.76 -3.36 30.82
C ALA A 25 -13.01 -3.31 31.71
N GLU A 26 -13.51 -2.10 32.02
CA GLU A 26 -14.82 -1.92 32.65
C GLU A 26 -15.95 -2.35 31.71
N LEU A 27 -15.95 -1.85 30.46
CA LEU A 27 -16.94 -2.20 29.44
C LEU A 27 -16.93 -3.70 29.14
N HIS A 28 -15.75 -4.33 29.03
CA HIS A 28 -15.63 -5.76 28.82
C HIS A 28 -16.27 -6.58 29.96
N ARG A 29 -16.04 -6.19 31.22
CA ARG A 29 -16.68 -6.85 32.38
C ARG A 29 -18.20 -6.65 32.38
N GLN A 30 -18.68 -5.47 32.02
CA GLN A 30 -20.12 -5.19 31.88
C GLN A 30 -20.75 -6.08 30.80
N MET A 31 -20.12 -6.21 29.63
CA MET A 31 -20.59 -7.11 28.58
C MET A 31 -20.66 -8.57 29.04
N LEU A 32 -19.62 -9.07 29.74
CA LEU A 32 -19.64 -10.44 30.27
C LEU A 32 -20.78 -10.63 31.28
N GLN A 33 -21.01 -9.66 32.15
CA GLN A 33 -22.12 -9.70 33.12
C GLN A 33 -23.48 -9.71 32.40
N ASP A 34 -23.68 -8.85 31.40
CA ASP A 34 -24.92 -8.77 30.65
C ASP A 34 -25.22 -10.08 29.91
N LEU A 35 -24.20 -10.72 29.32
CA LEU A 35 -24.34 -12.02 28.66
C LEU A 35 -24.74 -13.15 29.61
N THR A 36 -24.43 -13.05 30.91
CA THR A 36 -24.89 -14.02 31.92
C THR A 36 -26.35 -13.84 32.32
N THR A 37 -26.98 -12.73 31.94
CA THR A 37 -28.40 -12.49 32.19
C THR A 37 -29.23 -12.89 30.97
N THR A 38 -30.25 -13.73 31.17
CA THR A 38 -31.13 -14.22 30.08
C THR A 38 -31.84 -13.08 29.33
N GLY A 39 -31.95 -11.90 29.96
CA GLY A 39 -32.54 -10.68 29.41
C GLY A 39 -31.76 -10.09 28.22
N ALA A 40 -30.43 -10.12 28.23
CA ALA A 40 -29.62 -9.55 27.15
C ALA A 40 -29.81 -10.26 25.79
N LEU A 41 -30.31 -11.50 25.80
CA LEU A 41 -30.58 -12.29 24.59
C LEU A 41 -32.03 -12.19 24.10
N THR A 42 -32.96 -11.71 24.93
CA THR A 42 -34.40 -11.83 24.68
C THR A 42 -35.19 -10.52 24.78
N ASP A 43 -34.63 -9.50 25.43
CA ASP A 43 -35.24 -8.19 25.63
C ASP A 43 -34.56 -7.13 24.75
N GLU A 44 -35.34 -6.39 23.97
CA GLU A 44 -34.85 -5.38 23.01
C GLU A 44 -34.13 -4.23 23.71
N ASP A 45 -34.61 -3.79 24.88
CA ASP A 45 -33.98 -2.69 25.62
C ASP A 45 -32.60 -3.09 26.17
N ASN A 46 -32.49 -4.33 26.67
CA ASN A 46 -31.20 -4.88 27.11
C ASN A 46 -30.25 -5.12 25.94
N GLN A 47 -30.76 -5.57 24.78
CA GLN A 47 -29.95 -5.69 23.55
C GLN A 47 -29.41 -4.33 23.09
N LYS A 48 -30.22 -3.27 23.19
CA LYS A 48 -29.80 -1.91 22.85
C LYS A 48 -28.74 -1.37 23.81
N ALA A 49 -28.91 -1.61 25.11
CA ALA A 49 -27.91 -1.26 26.12
C ALA A 49 -26.58 -1.99 25.89
N PHE A 50 -26.63 -3.31 25.67
CA PHE A 50 -25.44 -4.10 25.33
C PHE A 50 -24.77 -3.57 24.06
N ARG A 51 -25.55 -3.23 23.03
CA ARG A 51 -25.01 -2.70 21.78
C ARG A 51 -24.26 -1.40 21.99
N GLN A 52 -24.76 -0.51 22.83
CA GLN A 52 -24.08 0.74 23.14
C GLN A 52 -22.74 0.50 23.84
N ILE A 53 -22.69 -0.43 24.82
CA ILE A 53 -21.46 -0.81 25.52
C ILE A 53 -20.46 -1.44 24.54
N TYR A 54 -20.95 -2.34 23.68
CA TYR A 54 -20.15 -3.00 22.65
C TYR A 54 -19.56 -1.98 21.66
N ASP A 55 -20.39 -1.09 21.10
CA ASP A 55 -19.94 -0.08 20.14
C ASP A 55 -18.93 0.89 20.77
N GLU A 56 -19.10 1.26 22.06
CA GLU A 56 -18.12 2.06 22.82
C GLU A 56 -16.79 1.31 22.99
N ALA A 57 -16.84 0.03 23.39
CA ALA A 57 -15.64 -0.79 23.57
C ALA A 57 -14.89 -1.00 22.25
N VAL A 58 -15.60 -1.25 21.15
CA VAL A 58 -15.03 -1.36 19.81
C VAL A 58 -14.35 -0.06 19.39
N ALA A 59 -14.97 1.09 19.64
CA ALA A 59 -14.39 2.40 19.29
C ALA A 59 -13.09 2.69 20.06
N ILE A 60 -12.94 2.15 21.28
CA ILE A 60 -11.68 2.23 22.04
C ILE A 60 -10.65 1.23 21.50
N ALA A 61 -11.05 0.00 21.20
CA ALA A 61 -10.14 -1.06 20.76
C ALA A 61 -9.63 -0.88 19.33
N LEU A 62 -10.48 -0.39 18.42
CA LEU A 62 -10.24 -0.33 16.98
C LEU A 62 -10.57 1.06 16.39
N PRO A 63 -10.01 2.16 16.91
CA PRO A 63 -10.43 3.51 16.56
C PRO A 63 -10.19 3.86 15.09
N ALA A 64 -9.05 3.51 14.49
CA ALA A 64 -8.76 3.80 13.08
C ALA A 64 -9.64 2.96 12.15
N THR A 65 -9.83 1.69 12.48
CA THR A 65 -10.73 0.77 11.77
C THR A 65 -12.17 1.30 11.77
N MET A 66 -12.67 1.79 12.90
CA MET A 66 -14.02 2.33 12.98
C MET A 66 -14.18 3.63 12.19
N ALA A 67 -13.18 4.51 12.21
CA ALA A 67 -13.16 5.71 11.38
C ALA A 67 -13.19 5.37 9.88
N TYR A 68 -12.38 4.39 9.46
CA TYR A 68 -12.37 3.86 8.10
C TYR A 68 -13.72 3.27 7.70
N LEU A 69 -14.26 2.34 8.49
CA LEU A 69 -15.52 1.65 8.18
C LEU A 69 -16.68 2.62 8.06
N ARG A 70 -16.75 3.65 8.92
CA ARG A 70 -17.78 4.70 8.82
C ARG A 70 -17.75 5.36 7.44
N HIS A 71 -16.59 5.88 7.03
CA HIS A 71 -16.49 6.58 5.74
C HIS A 71 -16.65 5.63 4.54
N ALA A 72 -16.09 4.42 4.62
CA ALA A 72 -16.25 3.42 3.57
C ALA A 72 -17.73 3.07 3.39
N GLN A 73 -18.46 2.80 4.47
CA GLN A 73 -19.89 2.47 4.42
C GLN A 73 -20.77 3.64 3.98
N GLU A 74 -20.47 4.86 4.44
CA GLU A 74 -21.20 6.08 4.06
C GLU A 74 -21.19 6.30 2.55
N ILE A 75 -20.07 6.00 1.87
CA ILE A 75 -19.96 6.22 0.43
C ILE A 75 -20.34 4.99 -0.39
N ASN A 76 -20.20 3.76 0.11
CA ASN A 76 -20.30 2.53 -0.70
C ASN A 76 -21.67 2.32 -1.38
N ALA A 77 -22.74 2.91 -0.85
CA ALA A 77 -24.06 2.86 -1.47
C ALA A 77 -24.21 3.80 -2.69
N LEU A 78 -23.29 4.76 -2.84
CA LEU A 78 -23.36 5.82 -3.85
C LEU A 78 -22.17 5.77 -4.80
N THR A 79 -20.97 5.57 -4.28
CA THR A 79 -19.71 5.65 -5.03
C THR A 79 -18.64 4.79 -4.34
N ARG A 80 -17.44 4.77 -4.90
CA ARG A 80 -16.28 4.08 -4.32
C ARG A 80 -15.04 4.95 -4.41
N SER A 81 -14.27 5.01 -3.33
CA SER A 81 -12.96 5.66 -3.30
C SER A 81 -11.87 4.62 -3.52
N HIS A 82 -11.01 4.84 -4.53
CA HIS A 82 -9.89 3.93 -4.81
C HIS A 82 -8.94 3.84 -3.60
N SER A 83 -8.57 4.97 -3.01
CA SER A 83 -7.70 5.04 -1.82
C SER A 83 -8.27 4.29 -0.60
N LEU A 84 -9.60 4.26 -0.43
CA LEU A 84 -10.22 3.47 0.65
C LEU A 84 -10.30 1.99 0.27
N SER A 85 -10.62 1.67 -0.99
CA SER A 85 -10.74 0.28 -1.44
C SER A 85 -9.42 -0.50 -1.44
N THR A 86 -8.28 0.20 -1.42
CA THR A 86 -6.94 -0.40 -1.34
C THR A 86 -6.47 -0.63 0.10
N VAL A 87 -7.27 -0.29 1.11
CA VAL A 87 -6.95 -0.54 2.52
C VAL A 87 -7.34 -1.97 2.88
N ASP A 88 -6.36 -2.77 3.29
CA ASP A 88 -6.65 -4.09 3.84
C ASP A 88 -7.15 -3.95 5.29
N LEU A 89 -8.41 -4.35 5.49
CA LEU A 89 -9.12 -4.20 6.77
C LEU A 89 -8.47 -5.03 7.89
N LYS A 90 -7.94 -6.21 7.55
CA LYS A 90 -7.26 -7.07 8.53
C LYS A 90 -5.99 -6.37 9.06
N THR A 91 -5.17 -5.87 8.16
CA THR A 91 -3.96 -5.10 8.50
C THR A 91 -4.29 -3.84 9.30
N LEU A 92 -5.38 -3.13 8.97
CA LEU A 92 -5.78 -1.95 9.74
C LEU A 92 -6.18 -2.29 11.19
N LYS A 93 -6.87 -3.43 11.41
CA LYS A 93 -7.17 -3.94 12.76
C LYS A 93 -5.90 -4.30 13.53
N GLU A 94 -4.92 -4.90 12.86
CA GLU A 94 -3.62 -5.21 13.46
C GLU A 94 -2.87 -3.94 13.86
N ILE A 95 -2.90 -2.89 13.03
CA ILE A 95 -2.33 -1.57 13.34
C ILE A 95 -2.99 -0.94 14.57
N ASP A 96 -4.32 -0.99 14.68
CA ASP A 96 -5.05 -0.56 15.89
C ASP A 96 -4.57 -1.34 17.13
N GLY A 97 -4.48 -2.67 17.02
CA GLY A 97 -3.98 -3.55 18.09
C GLY A 97 -2.57 -3.19 18.56
N LEU A 98 -1.64 -2.96 17.61
CA LEU A 98 -0.28 -2.53 17.89
C LEU A 98 -0.23 -1.14 18.55
N GLY A 99 -1.12 -0.23 18.15
CA GLY A 99 -1.16 1.15 18.66
C GLY A 99 -1.42 1.26 20.16
N HIS A 100 -1.95 0.22 20.80
CA HIS A 100 -2.17 0.19 22.25
C HIS A 100 -0.90 -0.03 23.08
N ASN A 101 0.16 -0.59 22.48
CA ASN A 101 1.41 -0.94 23.18
C ASN A 101 2.65 -0.30 22.57
N ASP A 102 2.58 0.11 21.31
CA ASP A 102 3.70 0.68 20.59
C ASP A 102 3.45 2.17 20.30
N PRO A 103 4.25 3.09 20.85
CA PRO A 103 4.07 4.52 20.64
C PRO A 103 4.11 4.96 19.17
N ALA A 104 4.89 4.28 18.32
CA ALA A 104 4.96 4.62 16.89
C ALA A 104 3.64 4.24 16.19
N PHE A 105 3.09 3.05 16.47
CA PHE A 105 1.77 2.68 15.97
C PHE A 105 0.64 3.50 16.60
N GLY A 106 0.77 3.87 17.88
CA GLY A 106 -0.20 4.75 18.54
C GLY A 106 -0.31 6.11 17.85
N LYS A 107 0.82 6.66 17.38
CA LYS A 107 0.84 7.87 16.56
C LYS A 107 0.16 7.66 15.20
N PHE A 108 0.48 6.58 14.49
CA PHE A 108 -0.20 6.24 13.23
C PHE A 108 -1.71 6.16 13.39
N VAL A 109 -2.19 5.43 14.41
CA VAL A 109 -3.61 5.30 14.71
C VAL A 109 -4.25 6.66 14.97
N ALA A 110 -3.62 7.51 15.78
CA ALA A 110 -4.12 8.86 16.05
C ALA A 110 -4.21 9.71 14.77
N ASP A 111 -3.19 9.66 13.91
CA ASP A 111 -3.15 10.41 12.65
C ASP A 111 -4.20 9.89 11.64
N LEU A 112 -4.37 8.57 11.54
CA LEU A 112 -5.42 7.93 10.72
C LEU A 112 -6.82 8.37 11.15
N VAL A 113 -7.10 8.32 12.46
CA VAL A 113 -8.37 8.79 13.04
C VAL A 113 -8.58 10.28 12.77
N ALA A 114 -7.52 11.09 12.85
CA ALA A 114 -7.60 12.52 12.59
C ALA A 114 -7.98 12.81 11.12
N LYS A 115 -7.46 12.05 10.15
CA LYS A 115 -7.80 12.22 8.72
C LYS A 115 -9.25 11.83 8.40
N LEU A 116 -9.78 10.81 9.06
CA LEU A 116 -11.15 10.35 8.89
C LEU A 116 -12.03 10.70 10.10
N GLY A 117 -11.77 11.84 10.72
CA GLY A 117 -12.48 12.29 11.91
C GLY A 117 -13.89 12.83 11.62
N PRO A 118 -14.67 13.19 12.65
CA PRO A 118 -16.04 13.69 12.48
C PRO A 118 -16.18 14.97 11.65
N LYS A 119 -15.09 15.70 11.41
CA LYS A 119 -15.05 16.92 10.60
C LYS A 119 -14.77 16.65 9.12
N THR A 120 -14.35 15.43 8.78
CA THR A 120 -14.04 15.04 7.42
C THR A 120 -15.34 14.97 6.62
N LYS A 121 -15.36 15.65 5.47
CA LYS A 121 -16.55 15.68 4.62
C LYS A 121 -16.73 14.31 3.97
N THR A 122 -17.99 13.95 3.72
CA THR A 122 -18.31 12.84 2.81
C THR A 122 -17.73 13.16 1.43
N PHE A 123 -17.14 12.16 0.76
CA PHE A 123 -16.50 12.27 -0.54
C PHE A 123 -15.21 13.12 -0.58
N ASP A 124 -14.52 13.27 0.55
CA ASP A 124 -13.26 14.00 0.63
C ASP A 124 -12.07 13.19 0.11
N VAL A 125 -11.84 13.24 -1.21
CA VAL A 125 -10.72 12.57 -1.88
C VAL A 125 -9.35 12.91 -1.31
N ILE A 126 -9.16 14.13 -0.78
CA ILE A 126 -7.89 14.57 -0.22
C ILE A 126 -7.67 13.85 1.11
N ALA A 127 -8.68 13.85 1.98
CA ALA A 127 -8.62 13.15 3.25
C ALA A 127 -8.41 11.64 3.05
N TYR A 128 -9.05 11.03 2.04
CA TYR A 128 -8.90 9.61 1.74
C TYR A 128 -7.49 9.26 1.23
N SER A 129 -6.90 10.10 0.39
CA SER A 129 -5.52 9.90 -0.05
C SER A 129 -4.51 10.10 1.08
N GLN A 130 -4.68 11.11 1.93
CA GLN A 130 -3.82 11.32 3.10
C GLN A 130 -3.95 10.20 4.14
N PHE A 131 -5.16 9.66 4.34
CA PHE A 131 -5.36 8.47 5.16
C PHE A 131 -4.55 7.30 4.62
N PHE A 132 -4.60 7.05 3.30
CA PHE A 132 -3.83 5.99 2.67
C PHE A 132 -2.31 6.21 2.79
N GLU A 133 -1.82 7.44 2.71
CA GLU A 133 -0.40 7.75 2.89
C GLU A 133 0.11 7.35 4.29
N ILE A 134 -0.64 7.69 5.34
CA ILE A 134 -0.32 7.31 6.73
C ILE A 134 -0.42 5.79 6.91
N TYR A 135 -1.45 5.17 6.30
CA TYR A 135 -1.59 3.72 6.30
C TYR A 135 -0.39 3.04 5.63
N GLY A 136 0.09 3.57 4.49
CA GLY A 136 1.28 3.13 3.78
C GLY A 136 2.57 3.16 4.62
N GLU A 137 2.75 4.20 5.44
CA GLU A 137 3.84 4.24 6.40
C GLU A 137 3.69 3.17 7.50
N ALA A 138 2.48 3.02 8.05
CA ALA A 138 2.21 2.08 9.13
C ALA A 138 2.46 0.62 8.69
N ILE A 139 1.96 0.23 7.51
CA ILE A 139 2.22 -1.10 6.95
C ILE A 139 3.70 -1.32 6.65
N THR A 140 4.42 -0.27 6.26
CA THR A 140 5.86 -0.38 6.00
C THR A 140 6.63 -0.64 7.28
N LEU A 141 6.31 0.07 8.38
CA LEU A 141 6.93 -0.21 9.68
C LEU A 141 6.62 -1.63 10.16
N GLN A 142 5.37 -2.07 10.01
CA GLN A 142 4.97 -3.43 10.36
C GLN A 142 5.75 -4.47 9.55
N TYR A 143 5.87 -4.26 8.23
CA TYR A 143 6.60 -5.11 7.32
C TYR A 143 8.09 -5.18 7.66
N LEU A 144 8.75 -4.04 7.90
CA LEU A 144 10.16 -3.98 8.27
C LEU A 144 10.44 -4.70 9.59
N ARG A 145 9.59 -4.52 10.61
CA ARG A 145 9.70 -5.22 11.90
C ARG A 145 9.41 -6.71 11.82
N SER A 146 8.71 -7.17 10.78
CA SER A 146 8.49 -8.59 10.55
C SER A 146 9.71 -9.30 9.95
N ARG A 147 10.75 -8.56 9.54
CA ARG A 147 11.95 -9.14 8.91
C ARG A 147 12.93 -9.66 9.96
N PRO A 148 13.29 -10.96 9.92
CA PRO A 148 14.30 -11.51 10.83
C PRO A 148 15.66 -10.83 10.65
N GLY A 149 16.36 -10.58 11.76
CA GLY A 149 17.68 -9.92 11.74
C GLY A 149 17.64 -8.41 11.51
N LEU A 150 16.45 -7.80 11.57
CA LEU A 150 16.26 -6.36 11.41
C LEU A 150 15.49 -5.76 12.58
N GLN A 151 16.05 -4.71 13.18
CA GLN A 151 15.32 -3.86 14.12
C GLN A 151 14.91 -2.57 13.41
N ALA A 152 13.62 -2.25 13.37
CA ALA A 152 13.11 -1.07 12.69
C ALA A 152 12.29 -0.16 13.63
N GLY A 153 12.46 1.15 13.46
CA GLY A 153 11.75 2.19 14.20
C GLY A 153 11.59 3.47 13.38
N ARG A 154 10.80 4.41 13.89
CA ARG A 154 10.68 5.75 13.27
C ARG A 154 11.93 6.58 13.55
N VAL A 155 12.33 7.40 12.58
CA VAL A 155 13.29 8.47 12.83
C VAL A 155 12.60 9.59 13.62
N GLU A 156 13.32 10.20 14.55
CA GLU A 156 12.81 11.35 15.28
C GLU A 156 12.60 12.55 14.36
N GLU A 157 11.45 13.21 14.50
CA GLU A 157 11.13 14.42 13.73
C GLU A 157 12.21 15.48 13.92
N SER A 158 12.58 16.17 12.84
CA SER A 158 13.56 17.24 12.96
C SER A 158 12.99 18.40 13.79
N THR A 159 13.79 18.88 14.73
CA THR A 159 13.52 20.13 15.45
C THR A 159 13.83 21.37 14.60
N VAL A 160 14.47 21.18 13.43
CA VAL A 160 14.81 22.23 12.47
C VAL A 160 13.88 22.12 11.26
N GLY A 161 13.03 23.13 11.06
CA GLY A 161 12.10 23.15 9.95
C GLY A 161 12.82 23.12 8.59
N GLY A 162 12.40 22.21 7.72
CA GLY A 162 12.90 22.09 6.34
C GLY A 162 14.03 21.07 6.12
N GLU A 163 14.55 20.44 7.17
CA GLU A 163 15.48 19.32 7.06
C GLU A 163 14.72 18.05 6.66
N GLY A 164 15.00 17.52 5.47
CA GLY A 164 14.44 16.24 5.02
C GLY A 164 15.05 15.11 5.84
N ARG A 165 14.22 14.29 6.49
CA ARG A 165 14.67 13.08 7.19
C ARG A 165 13.94 11.87 6.63
N PRO A 166 14.63 10.73 6.52
CA PRO A 166 13.98 9.49 6.15
C PRO A 166 12.94 9.08 7.21
N ASP A 167 11.88 8.40 6.80
CA ASP A 167 10.79 8.01 7.70
C ASP A 167 11.22 6.98 8.77
N PHE A 168 12.06 6.01 8.40
CA PHE A 168 12.44 4.88 9.26
C PHE A 168 13.95 4.70 9.39
N ILE A 169 14.37 4.27 10.58
CA ILE A 169 15.72 3.78 10.87
C ILE A 169 15.65 2.27 11.04
N CYS A 170 16.60 1.59 10.41
CA CYS A 170 16.79 0.16 10.49
C CYS A 170 18.19 -0.15 11.03
N ARG A 171 18.30 -1.20 11.85
CA ARG A 171 19.56 -1.63 12.45
C ARG A 171 19.74 -3.13 12.28
N PHE A 172 20.92 -3.52 11.79
CA PHE A 172 21.36 -4.91 11.74
C PHE A 172 21.76 -5.41 13.14
N ASP A 173 21.88 -6.72 13.31
CA ASP A 173 22.33 -7.33 14.56
C ASP A 173 23.77 -6.91 14.96
N ASP A 174 24.60 -6.54 13.99
CA ASP A 174 25.97 -6.04 14.23
C ASP A 174 26.01 -4.54 14.64
N GLY A 175 24.84 -3.89 14.74
CA GLY A 175 24.69 -2.51 15.17
C GLY A 175 24.78 -1.47 14.05
N GLN A 176 25.15 -1.84 12.82
CA GLN A 176 25.14 -0.92 11.69
C GLN A 176 23.71 -0.48 11.36
N THR A 177 23.57 0.77 10.92
CA THR A 177 22.26 1.38 10.65
C THR A 177 22.15 1.84 9.21
N PHE A 178 20.93 1.75 8.68
CA PHE A 178 20.52 2.37 7.43
C PHE A 178 19.11 2.92 7.60
N TYR A 179 18.64 3.65 6.61
CA TYR A 179 17.34 4.31 6.65
C TYR A 179 16.45 3.88 5.50
N VAL A 180 15.16 4.07 5.68
CA VAL A 180 14.15 3.83 4.65
C VAL A 180 13.26 5.06 4.57
N GLU A 181 13.21 5.67 3.39
CA GLU A 181 12.26 6.73 3.05
C GLU A 181 11.07 6.13 2.32
N VAL A 182 9.85 6.46 2.75
CA VAL A 182 8.63 5.81 2.25
C VAL A 182 7.76 6.79 1.49
N LYS A 183 7.27 6.36 0.32
CA LYS A 183 6.31 7.12 -0.47
C LYS A 183 5.21 6.22 -1.01
N SER A 184 3.98 6.58 -0.69
CA SER A 184 2.79 5.92 -1.24
C SER A 184 2.46 6.50 -2.62
N LEU A 185 2.83 5.80 -3.68
CA LEU A 185 2.62 6.27 -5.04
C LEU A 185 1.12 6.26 -5.37
N ASP A 186 0.59 7.42 -5.75
CA ASP A 186 -0.82 7.57 -6.12
C ASP A 186 -1.07 7.19 -7.59
N ILE A 187 -2.33 7.11 -8.00
CA ILE A 187 -2.75 6.99 -9.40
C ILE A 187 -2.27 8.19 -10.25
N VAL A 188 -2.29 8.04 -11.57
CA VAL A 188 -2.00 9.14 -12.49
C VAL A 188 -3.10 10.20 -12.38
N GLY A 189 -2.70 11.48 -12.30
CA GLY A 189 -3.62 12.60 -12.09
C GLY A 189 -4.08 12.83 -10.64
N GLY A 190 -3.73 11.93 -9.71
CA GLY A 190 -3.97 12.09 -8.27
C GLY A 190 -5.42 12.43 -7.94
N GLU A 191 -5.60 13.47 -7.14
CA GLU A 191 -6.91 13.97 -6.67
C GLU A 191 -7.96 14.14 -7.78
N PHE A 192 -7.57 14.67 -8.94
CA PHE A 192 -8.50 14.88 -10.05
C PHE A 192 -9.02 13.56 -10.61
N ARG A 193 -8.14 12.57 -10.74
CA ARG A 193 -8.53 11.25 -11.23
C ARG A 193 -9.33 10.46 -10.17
N HIS A 194 -9.03 10.63 -8.88
CA HIS A 194 -9.85 10.07 -7.81
C HIS A 194 -11.30 10.58 -7.86
N ARG A 195 -11.47 11.90 -8.06
CA ARG A 195 -12.82 12.48 -8.24
C ARG A 195 -13.53 11.94 -9.47
N GLU A 196 -12.83 11.84 -10.59
CA GLU A 196 -13.38 11.28 -11.82
C GLU A 196 -13.82 9.83 -11.60
N MET A 197 -12.99 8.99 -10.96
CA MET A 197 -13.37 7.60 -10.62
C MET A 197 -14.58 7.51 -9.68
N MET A 198 -14.72 8.45 -8.74
CA MET A 198 -15.88 8.52 -7.86
C MET A 198 -17.16 8.93 -8.62
N ASN A 199 -17.05 9.88 -9.56
CA ASN A 199 -18.16 10.26 -10.42
C ASN A 199 -18.56 9.13 -11.37
N ASP A 200 -17.58 8.47 -12.00
CA ASP A 200 -17.80 7.29 -12.84
C ASP A 200 -18.59 6.21 -12.05
N ALA A 201 -18.27 6.02 -10.76
CA ALA A 201 -18.97 5.08 -9.90
C ALA A 201 -20.40 5.52 -9.52
N LEU A 202 -20.67 6.83 -9.41
CA LEU A 202 -22.03 7.35 -9.21
C LEU A 202 -22.90 7.09 -10.44
N ASP A 203 -22.36 7.29 -11.63
CA ASP A 203 -23.07 7.04 -12.90
C ASP A 203 -23.44 5.56 -13.03
N VAL A 204 -22.53 4.66 -12.64
CA VAL A 204 -22.79 3.22 -12.56
C VAL A 204 -23.94 2.89 -11.61
N GLN A 205 -24.03 3.54 -10.44
CA GLN A 205 -25.15 3.34 -9.51
C GLN A 205 -26.48 3.88 -10.06
N ALA A 206 -26.45 5.03 -10.74
CA ALA A 206 -27.63 5.57 -11.40
C ALA A 206 -28.17 4.62 -12.48
N GLU A 207 -27.28 4.01 -13.28
CA GLU A 207 -27.64 3.00 -14.26
C GLU A 207 -28.30 1.77 -13.60
N LEU A 208 -27.73 1.27 -12.51
CA LEU A 208 -28.31 0.14 -11.77
C LEU A 208 -29.73 0.45 -11.25
N ASP A 209 -29.94 1.67 -10.74
CA ASP A 209 -31.25 2.11 -10.26
C ASP A 209 -32.28 2.27 -11.37
N ASP A 210 -31.89 2.74 -12.55
CA ASP A 210 -32.78 2.85 -13.69
C ASP A 210 -33.17 1.46 -14.23
N HIS A 211 -32.22 0.53 -14.34
CA HIS A 211 -32.50 -0.87 -14.66
C HIS A 211 -33.46 -1.52 -13.65
N ARG A 212 -33.36 -1.14 -12.36
CA ARG A 212 -34.26 -1.60 -11.29
C ARG A 212 -35.67 -1.04 -11.47
N LYS A 213 -35.82 0.25 -11.78
CA LYS A 213 -37.13 0.87 -12.03
C LYS A 213 -37.81 0.29 -13.28
N GLU A 214 -37.04 -0.08 -14.29
CA GLU A 214 -37.53 -0.75 -15.50
C GLU A 214 -38.01 -2.20 -15.27
N GLY A 215 -37.78 -2.76 -14.08
CA GLY A 215 -38.23 -4.11 -13.72
C GLY A 215 -37.41 -5.22 -14.39
N ARG A 216 -36.16 -4.94 -14.79
CA ARG A 216 -35.28 -5.94 -15.40
C ARG A 216 -34.99 -7.07 -14.40
N ARG A 217 -35.07 -8.31 -14.88
CA ARG A 217 -34.86 -9.52 -14.05
C ARG A 217 -33.39 -9.73 -13.66
N VAL A 218 -32.46 -9.24 -14.48
CA VAL A 218 -31.02 -9.27 -14.24
C VAL A 218 -30.51 -7.86 -14.49
N ILE A 219 -29.76 -7.32 -13.53
CA ILE A 219 -29.22 -5.96 -13.55
C ILE A 219 -27.71 -6.08 -13.37
N PHE A 220 -26.95 -5.49 -14.28
CA PHE A 220 -25.50 -5.35 -14.19
C PHE A 220 -25.10 -4.00 -14.76
N ALA A 221 -24.03 -3.44 -14.23
CA ALA A 221 -23.36 -2.26 -14.75
C ALA A 221 -21.86 -2.44 -14.51
N GLU A 222 -21.03 -1.87 -15.37
CA GLU A 222 -19.57 -2.03 -15.33
C GLU A 222 -18.92 -0.70 -14.97
N GLY A 223 -17.99 -0.73 -14.02
CA GLY A 223 -17.16 0.43 -13.69
C GLY A 223 -15.68 0.07 -13.75
N THR A 224 -14.89 0.84 -14.49
CA THR A 224 -13.46 0.60 -14.67
C THR A 224 -12.62 1.38 -13.66
N ILE A 225 -11.64 0.71 -13.04
CA ILE A 225 -10.53 1.38 -12.33
C ILE A 225 -9.30 1.29 -13.23
N ALA A 226 -8.77 2.44 -13.63
CA ALA A 226 -7.62 2.53 -14.53
C ALA A 226 -6.54 3.44 -13.90
N PRO A 227 -5.66 2.89 -13.04
CA PRO A 227 -4.70 3.68 -12.25
C PRO A 227 -3.69 4.49 -13.08
N TYR A 228 -3.39 4.04 -14.30
CA TYR A 228 -2.44 4.68 -15.21
C TYR A 228 -3.08 5.65 -16.20
N LYS A 229 -4.41 5.76 -16.21
CA LYS A 229 -5.16 6.64 -17.11
C LYS A 229 -5.09 8.08 -16.59
N THR A 230 -4.71 9.03 -17.44
CA THR A 230 -4.73 10.45 -17.06
C THR A 230 -6.16 10.99 -16.98
N PHE A 231 -6.37 11.99 -16.14
CA PHE A 231 -7.66 12.70 -16.03
C PHE A 231 -8.15 13.22 -17.39
N GLY A 232 -9.43 13.01 -17.71
CA GLY A 232 -10.05 13.45 -18.96
C GLY A 232 -9.61 12.72 -20.22
N GLN A 233 -8.78 11.68 -20.12
CA GLN A 233 -8.37 10.90 -21.29
C GLN A 233 -9.53 10.05 -21.79
N THR A 234 -9.97 10.26 -23.03
CA THR A 234 -11.09 9.50 -23.62
C THR A 234 -10.65 8.55 -24.72
N THR A 235 -9.46 8.75 -25.30
CA THR A 235 -8.93 7.95 -26.41
C THR A 235 -7.44 7.64 -26.19
N GLY A 236 -6.97 6.56 -26.81
CA GLY A 236 -5.53 6.20 -26.84
C GLY A 236 -4.94 5.67 -25.53
N TYR A 237 -5.76 5.42 -24.50
CA TYR A 237 -5.30 4.71 -23.30
C TYR A 237 -5.19 3.21 -23.60
N ASP A 238 -3.99 2.65 -23.44
CA ASP A 238 -3.75 1.22 -23.49
C ASP A 238 -3.46 0.69 -22.07
N CYS A 239 -4.40 -0.07 -21.51
CA CYS A 239 -4.26 -0.65 -20.17
C CYS A 239 -3.19 -1.75 -20.08
N ARG A 240 -2.70 -2.25 -21.23
CA ARG A 240 -1.66 -3.29 -21.31
C ARG A 240 -0.28 -2.72 -21.59
N SER A 241 -0.16 -1.41 -21.76
CA SER A 241 1.11 -0.75 -22.09
C SER A 241 2.09 -0.84 -20.93
N LEU A 242 3.17 -1.60 -21.12
CA LEU A 242 4.25 -1.67 -20.15
C LEU A 242 5.10 -0.40 -20.18
N ASN A 243 5.23 0.23 -21.36
CA ASN A 243 5.95 1.50 -21.47
C ASN A 243 5.29 2.60 -20.63
N LEU A 244 3.95 2.69 -20.66
CA LEU A 244 3.18 3.62 -19.82
C LEU A 244 3.44 3.37 -18.33
N VAL A 245 3.44 2.11 -17.90
CA VAL A 245 3.71 1.73 -16.50
C VAL A 245 5.11 2.13 -16.09
N ILE A 246 6.14 1.80 -16.90
CA ILE A 246 7.53 2.13 -16.64
C ILE A 246 7.71 3.65 -16.52
N ASP A 247 7.20 4.40 -17.50
CA ASP A 247 7.35 5.86 -17.53
C ASP A 247 6.65 6.54 -16.35
N THR A 248 5.46 6.04 -16.00
CA THR A 248 4.68 6.54 -14.86
C THR A 248 5.38 6.27 -13.54
N LEU A 249 5.81 5.03 -13.28
CA LEU A 249 6.47 4.65 -12.04
C LEU A 249 7.78 5.42 -11.86
N ARG A 250 8.60 5.49 -12.92
CA ARG A 250 9.84 6.28 -12.92
C ARG A 250 9.56 7.75 -12.60
N GLY A 251 8.61 8.37 -13.31
CA GLY A 251 8.25 9.77 -13.10
C GLY A 251 7.76 10.04 -11.66
N LYS A 252 6.93 9.15 -11.13
CA LYS A 252 6.43 9.24 -9.75
C LYS A 252 7.56 9.09 -8.73
N CYS A 253 8.43 8.09 -8.86
CA CYS A 253 9.59 7.93 -7.99
C CYS A 253 10.49 9.18 -8.00
N ARG A 254 10.83 9.72 -9.17
CA ARG A 254 11.62 10.96 -9.29
C ARG A 254 10.98 12.14 -8.57
N SER A 255 9.66 12.28 -8.69
CA SER A 255 8.94 13.40 -8.06
C SER A 255 8.78 13.24 -6.54
N ALA A 256 8.69 12.00 -6.05
CA ALA A 256 8.35 11.69 -4.68
C ALA A 256 9.57 11.67 -3.75
N PHE A 257 10.70 11.15 -4.25
CA PHE A 257 11.95 11.02 -3.50
C PHE A 257 12.92 12.15 -3.82
N LYS A 258 13.16 13.03 -2.86
CA LYS A 258 14.01 14.22 -3.00
C LYS A 258 15.41 13.94 -2.44
N SER A 259 16.45 14.50 -3.04
CA SER A 259 17.84 14.29 -2.62
C SER A 259 18.09 14.56 -1.14
N SER A 260 17.41 15.56 -0.56
CA SER A 260 17.56 15.91 0.87
C SER A 260 17.14 14.79 1.83
N GLN A 261 16.35 13.82 1.37
CA GLN A 261 15.89 12.69 2.19
C GLN A 261 16.95 11.59 2.30
N PHE A 262 18.03 11.68 1.52
CA PHE A 262 19.13 10.72 1.47
C PHE A 262 20.40 11.23 2.18
N GLU A 263 20.33 12.36 2.90
CA GLU A 263 21.50 13.02 3.50
C GLU A 263 21.91 12.45 4.87
N LEU A 264 20.99 11.78 5.59
CA LEU A 264 21.22 11.29 6.96
C LEU A 264 22.15 10.05 7.03
N GLY A 265 22.34 9.37 5.90
CA GLY A 265 23.15 8.16 5.78
C GLY A 265 22.65 7.27 4.65
N PRO A 266 23.05 5.98 4.63
CA PRO A 266 22.59 5.03 3.62
C PRO A 266 21.07 4.88 3.70
N THR A 267 20.36 5.34 2.67
CA THR A 267 18.90 5.40 2.67
C THR A 267 18.34 4.67 1.44
N PHE A 268 17.40 3.76 1.68
CA PHE A 268 16.62 3.08 0.65
C PHE A 268 15.33 3.85 0.37
N ALA A 269 14.96 3.95 -0.91
CA ALA A 269 13.67 4.50 -1.31
C ALA A 269 12.66 3.36 -1.38
N LEU A 270 11.58 3.41 -0.58
CA LEU A 270 10.53 2.41 -0.57
C LEU A 270 9.22 3.02 -1.09
N ALA A 271 8.77 2.52 -2.24
CA ALA A 271 7.53 2.90 -2.88
C ALA A 271 6.42 1.91 -2.52
N VAL A 272 5.37 2.38 -1.83
CA VAL A 272 4.13 1.62 -1.64
C VAL A 272 3.26 1.82 -2.88
N VAL A 273 2.93 0.74 -3.57
CA VAL A 273 2.29 0.80 -4.90
C VAL A 273 0.87 0.22 -4.95
N ASP A 274 0.21 -0.04 -3.83
CA ASP A 274 -1.13 -0.68 -3.81
C ASP A 274 -2.22 0.08 -4.60
N ARG A 275 -2.03 1.38 -4.83
CA ARG A 275 -2.96 2.18 -5.65
C ARG A 275 -2.67 2.07 -7.14
N LEU A 276 -1.56 1.46 -7.52
CA LEU A 276 -1.11 1.15 -8.88
C LEU A 276 -1.12 -0.37 -9.09
N ILE A 277 -0.82 -0.82 -10.31
CA ILE A 277 -0.72 -2.25 -10.63
C ILE A 277 0.67 -2.47 -11.22
N VAL A 278 1.48 -3.33 -10.62
CA VAL A 278 2.82 -3.67 -11.14
C VAL A 278 2.77 -5.02 -11.86
N PRO A 279 2.80 -5.05 -13.22
CA PRO A 279 2.73 -6.30 -13.96
C PRO A 279 3.99 -7.15 -13.76
N GLY A 280 3.81 -8.47 -13.73
CA GLY A 280 4.89 -9.45 -13.67
C GLY A 280 5.32 -9.86 -12.26
N GLY A 281 4.87 -9.16 -11.21
CA GLY A 281 5.23 -9.46 -9.82
C GLY A 281 6.74 -9.60 -9.64
N ARG A 282 7.19 -10.75 -9.09
CA ARG A 282 8.62 -11.04 -8.93
C ARG A 282 9.42 -10.94 -10.24
N ASN A 283 8.83 -11.33 -11.37
CA ASN A 283 9.51 -11.28 -12.67
C ASN A 283 9.74 -9.84 -13.18
N ALA A 284 9.03 -8.85 -12.61
CA ALA A 284 9.25 -7.45 -12.94
C ALA A 284 10.66 -6.95 -12.59
N LEU A 285 11.39 -7.69 -11.76
CA LEU A 285 12.78 -7.45 -11.38
C LEU A 285 13.80 -7.89 -12.44
N ALA A 286 13.43 -8.70 -13.43
CA ALA A 286 14.33 -9.08 -14.52
C ALA A 286 14.21 -8.08 -15.69
N PRO A 287 15.26 -7.82 -16.48
CA PRO A 287 15.13 -6.98 -17.67
C PRO A 287 14.08 -7.55 -18.64
N TYR A 288 14.16 -8.86 -18.89
CA TYR A 288 13.18 -9.61 -19.66
C TYR A 288 12.93 -10.97 -19.01
N TYR A 289 11.71 -11.47 -19.09
CA TYR A 289 11.32 -12.78 -18.57
C TYR A 289 10.36 -13.49 -19.52
N TYR A 290 10.29 -14.81 -19.41
CA TYR A 290 9.35 -15.62 -20.16
C TYR A 290 8.03 -15.74 -19.39
N ASP A 291 6.93 -15.29 -20.01
CA ASP A 291 5.58 -15.44 -19.47
C ASP A 291 4.92 -16.70 -20.06
N SER A 292 4.93 -17.78 -19.28
CA SER A 292 4.30 -19.05 -19.66
C SER A 292 2.79 -19.00 -19.64
N PHE A 293 2.17 -18.04 -18.96
CA PHE A 293 0.72 -17.94 -18.80
C PHE A 293 0.08 -17.13 -19.93
N ASN A 294 0.77 -16.12 -20.47
CA ASN A 294 0.27 -15.29 -21.55
C ASN A 294 0.96 -15.59 -22.89
N SER A 295 0.55 -16.69 -23.52
CA SER A 295 0.97 -17.10 -24.88
C SER A 295 2.43 -17.51 -25.04
N GLY A 296 3.18 -17.71 -23.95
CA GLY A 296 4.56 -18.20 -24.03
C GLY A 296 5.49 -17.20 -24.71
N CYS A 297 5.52 -15.97 -24.23
CA CYS A 297 6.26 -14.87 -24.85
C CYS A 297 7.30 -14.25 -23.92
N CYS A 298 8.26 -13.53 -24.51
CA CYS A 298 9.21 -12.71 -23.76
C CYS A 298 8.58 -11.34 -23.44
N VAL A 299 8.62 -10.95 -22.18
CA VAL A 299 8.02 -9.72 -21.64
C VAL A 299 9.07 -8.93 -20.86
N SER A 300 9.02 -7.61 -20.94
CA SER A 300 9.88 -6.69 -20.19
C SER A 300 9.48 -6.61 -18.72
N GLY A 301 10.46 -6.67 -17.81
CA GLY A 301 10.19 -6.44 -16.39
C GLY A 301 10.13 -4.95 -16.06
N VAL A 302 8.94 -4.49 -15.66
CA VAL A 302 8.68 -3.06 -15.49
C VAL A 302 9.58 -2.42 -14.43
N LEU A 303 9.85 -3.10 -13.31
CA LEU A 303 10.63 -2.53 -12.22
C LEU A 303 12.11 -2.42 -12.60
N TRP A 304 12.67 -3.43 -13.28
CA TRP A 304 14.04 -3.36 -13.77
C TRP A 304 14.25 -2.19 -14.73
N HIS A 305 13.32 -1.97 -15.67
CA HIS A 305 13.41 -0.84 -16.60
C HIS A 305 13.17 0.52 -15.93
N VAL A 306 12.34 0.61 -14.88
CA VAL A 306 12.22 1.83 -14.06
C VAL A 306 13.56 2.21 -13.44
N ALA A 307 14.31 1.24 -12.92
CA ALA A 307 15.59 1.48 -12.26
C ALA A 307 16.76 1.67 -13.25
N TYR A 308 16.90 0.80 -14.24
CA TYR A 308 18.13 0.68 -15.05
C TYR A 308 17.92 0.80 -16.56
N GLY A 309 16.69 1.01 -17.02
CA GLY A 309 16.42 1.16 -18.45
C GLY A 309 17.24 2.29 -19.06
N ARG A 310 17.67 2.15 -20.31
CA ARG A 310 18.36 3.21 -21.05
C ARG A 310 17.52 3.66 -22.25
N ILE A 311 17.68 4.91 -22.65
CA ILE A 311 17.08 5.42 -23.89
C ILE A 311 17.39 4.45 -25.05
N GLY A 312 16.36 4.11 -25.83
CA GLY A 312 16.47 3.17 -26.95
C GLY A 312 16.35 1.70 -26.56
N THR A 313 16.20 1.34 -25.28
CA THR A 313 15.96 -0.06 -24.88
C THR A 313 14.58 -0.51 -25.36
N PRO A 314 14.45 -1.67 -26.05
CA PRO A 314 13.16 -2.18 -26.49
C PRO A 314 12.31 -2.64 -25.31
N ILE A 315 11.01 -2.34 -25.34
CA ILE A 315 10.02 -2.81 -24.37
C ILE A 315 9.11 -3.83 -25.05
N PHE A 316 9.04 -5.03 -24.47
CA PHE A 316 8.22 -6.13 -24.96
C PHE A 316 7.03 -6.37 -24.04
N ARG A 317 5.81 -6.37 -24.58
CA ARG A 317 4.58 -6.71 -23.86
C ARG A 317 4.01 -8.04 -24.36
N SER A 318 3.12 -8.63 -23.56
CA SER A 318 2.37 -9.81 -24.01
C SER A 318 1.56 -9.46 -25.27
N PRO A 319 1.56 -10.31 -26.31
CA PRO A 319 0.91 -9.99 -27.56
C PRO A 319 -0.62 -9.91 -27.38
N ASP A 320 -1.28 -9.17 -28.27
CA ASP A 320 -2.75 -9.06 -28.21
C ASP A 320 -3.45 -10.37 -28.55
N PHE A 321 -2.86 -11.14 -29.46
CA PHE A 321 -3.25 -12.49 -29.85
C PHE A 321 -2.06 -13.21 -30.48
N GLU A 322 -2.18 -14.53 -30.68
CA GLU A 322 -1.13 -15.35 -31.28
C GLU A 322 -0.69 -14.82 -32.65
N GLY A 323 0.62 -14.68 -32.85
CA GLY A 323 1.22 -14.16 -34.09
C GLY A 323 1.41 -12.64 -34.15
N MET A 324 0.90 -11.87 -33.19
CA MET A 324 1.21 -10.44 -33.09
C MET A 324 2.61 -10.18 -32.52
N PRO A 325 3.28 -9.09 -32.95
CA PRO A 325 4.57 -8.71 -32.39
C PRO A 325 4.43 -8.31 -30.91
N THR A 326 5.47 -8.61 -30.14
CA THR A 326 5.57 -8.25 -28.71
C THR A 326 6.24 -6.91 -28.48
N LEU A 327 7.01 -6.41 -29.45
CA LEU A 327 7.67 -5.10 -29.36
C LEU A 327 6.61 -4.00 -29.28
N GLU A 328 6.53 -3.34 -28.14
CA GLU A 328 5.60 -2.25 -27.86
C GLU A 328 6.22 -0.91 -28.27
N ALA A 329 7.42 -0.62 -27.75
CA ALA A 329 8.08 0.67 -27.87
C ALA A 329 9.58 0.55 -27.62
N HIS A 330 10.29 1.68 -27.74
CA HIS A 330 11.63 1.85 -27.17
C HIS A 330 11.56 2.93 -26.09
N LEU A 331 12.28 2.74 -24.98
CA LEU A 331 12.34 3.73 -23.90
C LEU A 331 12.83 5.07 -24.44
N THR A 332 12.12 6.15 -24.08
CA THR A 332 12.47 7.52 -24.49
C THR A 332 13.30 8.26 -23.44
N THR A 333 13.51 7.65 -22.28
CA THR A 333 14.10 8.27 -21.09
C THR A 333 14.80 7.22 -20.25
N ASP A 334 15.93 7.58 -19.65
CA ASP A 334 16.70 6.68 -18.79
C ASP A 334 15.98 6.40 -17.47
N GLY A 335 16.23 5.20 -16.93
CA GLY A 335 15.81 4.76 -15.61
C GLY A 335 16.45 5.59 -14.49
N LEU A 336 15.96 5.42 -13.26
CA LEU A 336 16.38 6.20 -12.10
C LEU A 336 17.90 6.22 -11.89
N TYR A 337 18.54 5.06 -12.01
CA TYR A 337 19.98 4.89 -11.79
C TYR A 337 20.82 5.03 -13.08
N SER A 338 20.18 5.20 -14.24
CA SER A 338 20.88 5.34 -15.52
C SER A 338 20.94 6.80 -16.02
N ASP A 339 20.14 7.70 -15.46
CA ASP A 339 20.12 9.11 -15.82
C ASP A 339 21.26 9.88 -15.13
N GLU A 340 22.30 10.20 -15.90
CA GLU A 340 23.46 10.96 -15.43
C GLU A 340 23.13 12.43 -15.13
N ASN A 341 22.05 12.99 -15.72
CA ASN A 341 21.69 14.40 -15.54
C ASN A 341 20.86 14.63 -14.27
N GLN A 342 20.16 13.61 -13.81
CA GLN A 342 19.38 13.62 -12.58
C GLN A 342 19.63 12.34 -11.78
N PRO A 343 20.77 12.23 -11.08
CA PRO A 343 21.12 11.06 -10.31
C PRO A 343 20.10 10.75 -9.21
N PHE A 344 19.76 9.48 -9.07
CA PHE A 344 18.97 8.99 -7.93
C PHE A 344 19.89 8.55 -6.80
N HIS A 345 19.70 9.10 -5.60
CA HIS A 345 20.64 8.96 -4.48
C HIS A 345 20.36 7.79 -3.53
N GLY A 346 19.27 7.04 -3.73
CA GLY A 346 18.94 5.90 -2.87
C GLY A 346 19.87 4.71 -3.07
N GLU A 347 20.25 4.06 -1.96
CA GLU A 347 21.05 2.81 -1.92
C GLU A 347 20.38 1.63 -2.64
N GLY A 348 19.06 1.70 -2.74
CA GLY A 348 18.24 0.80 -3.53
C GLY A 348 16.83 1.36 -3.64
N LEU A 349 16.10 0.89 -4.65
CA LEU A 349 14.67 1.08 -4.78
C LEU A 349 13.96 -0.19 -4.32
N ILE A 350 13.03 -0.03 -3.39
CA ILE A 350 12.18 -1.10 -2.88
C ILE A 350 10.74 -0.78 -3.31
N VAL A 351 10.05 -1.77 -3.87
CA VAL A 351 8.63 -1.66 -4.21
C VAL A 351 7.86 -2.59 -3.31
N LEU A 352 6.98 -2.04 -2.47
CA LEU A 352 6.10 -2.79 -1.59
C LEU A 352 4.71 -2.89 -2.22
N ASP A 353 4.27 -4.12 -2.47
CA ASP A 353 3.00 -4.43 -3.13
C ASP A 353 2.21 -5.49 -2.35
N THR A 354 0.95 -5.69 -2.71
CA THR A 354 0.07 -6.73 -2.17
C THR A 354 -0.24 -7.75 -3.27
N HIS A 355 0.23 -8.98 -3.08
CA HIS A 355 -0.09 -10.10 -3.96
C HIS A 355 -1.00 -11.08 -3.20
N GLY A 356 -2.28 -11.10 -3.57
CA GLY A 356 -3.28 -11.88 -2.84
C GLY A 356 -3.50 -11.33 -1.43
N ASP A 357 -3.25 -12.16 -0.42
CA ASP A 357 -3.35 -11.81 1.01
C ASP A 357 -1.99 -11.50 1.66
N ARG A 358 -0.91 -11.48 0.87
CA ARG A 358 0.46 -11.29 1.37
C ARG A 358 1.10 -10.01 0.83
N ARG A 359 1.76 -9.28 1.73
CA ARG A 359 2.68 -8.19 1.40
C ARG A 359 4.00 -8.75 0.89
N VAL A 360 4.45 -8.21 -0.23
CA VAL A 360 5.73 -8.58 -0.85
C VAL A 360 6.56 -7.35 -1.19
N ALA A 361 7.86 -7.42 -0.96
CA ALA A 361 8.79 -6.36 -1.33
C ALA A 361 9.79 -6.82 -2.41
N TYR A 362 9.96 -5.98 -3.43
CA TYR A 362 10.86 -6.19 -4.55
C TYR A 362 11.98 -5.16 -4.54
N GLY A 363 13.23 -5.62 -4.46
CA GLY A 363 14.41 -4.77 -4.32
C GLY A 363 15.24 -4.62 -5.59
N LEU A 364 15.72 -3.40 -5.86
CA LEU A 364 16.62 -3.06 -6.96
C LEU A 364 17.83 -2.32 -6.38
N ALA A 365 19.00 -2.94 -6.40
CA ALA A 365 20.22 -2.38 -5.85
C ALA A 365 20.74 -1.18 -6.66
N SER A 366 21.22 -0.13 -5.99
CA SER A 366 21.93 0.95 -6.67
C SER A 366 23.21 0.42 -7.34
N PRO A 367 23.54 0.84 -8.57
CA PRO A 367 24.83 0.51 -9.18
C PRO A 367 25.97 1.34 -8.58
N SER A 368 25.65 2.41 -7.84
CA SER A 368 26.63 3.29 -7.21
C SER A 368 27.26 2.62 -6.00
N VAL A 369 28.54 2.89 -5.78
CA VAL A 369 29.24 2.48 -4.56
C VAL A 369 29.22 3.64 -3.59
N SER A 370 28.62 3.42 -2.43
CA SER A 370 28.58 4.42 -1.37
C SER A 370 29.94 4.55 -0.69
N PRO A 371 30.23 5.72 -0.10
CA PRO A 371 31.46 5.93 0.63
C PRO A 371 31.52 5.03 1.87
N GLU A 372 32.73 4.58 2.22
CA GLU A 372 33.01 3.84 3.45
C GLU A 372 32.38 4.54 4.68
N PRO A 373 31.79 3.79 5.63
CA PRO A 373 31.86 2.34 5.79
C PRO A 373 30.74 1.55 5.06
N TRP A 374 29.90 2.20 4.26
CA TRP A 374 28.76 1.54 3.61
C TRP A 374 29.17 0.96 2.24
N SER A 375 29.33 -0.36 2.17
CA SER A 375 29.70 -1.05 0.93
C SER A 375 28.49 -1.52 0.13
N ARG A 376 28.72 -1.85 -1.15
CA ARG A 376 27.71 -2.49 -2.00
C ARG A 376 27.19 -3.80 -1.41
N ASP A 377 28.08 -4.65 -0.87
CA ASP A 377 27.70 -5.90 -0.22
C ASP A 377 26.75 -5.67 0.97
N ARG A 378 26.94 -4.56 1.70
CA ARG A 378 26.03 -4.14 2.78
C ARG A 378 24.68 -3.69 2.26
N ALA A 379 24.63 -2.96 1.15
CA ALA A 379 23.37 -2.61 0.51
C ALA A 379 22.60 -3.85 0.03
N GLU A 380 23.29 -4.80 -0.60
CA GLU A 380 22.70 -6.08 -1.05
C GLU A 380 22.24 -6.96 0.12
N THR A 381 22.96 -6.91 1.25
CA THR A 381 22.55 -7.57 2.51
C THR A 381 21.27 -6.94 3.06
N ALA A 382 21.18 -5.60 3.10
CA ALA A 382 19.98 -4.90 3.54
C ALA A 382 18.76 -5.29 2.68
N LEU A 383 18.92 -5.25 1.36
CA LEU A 383 17.87 -5.65 0.42
C LEU A 383 17.49 -7.12 0.58
N GLY A 384 18.46 -8.02 0.83
CA GLY A 384 18.20 -9.43 1.09
C GLY A 384 17.42 -9.71 2.38
N LEU A 385 17.51 -8.84 3.39
CA LEU A 385 16.70 -8.93 4.62
C LEU A 385 15.30 -8.32 4.42
N ILE A 386 15.20 -7.21 3.69
CA ILE A 386 13.94 -6.49 3.52
C ILE A 386 13.06 -7.14 2.45
N CYS A 387 13.63 -7.52 1.32
CA CYS A 387 12.89 -7.88 0.11
C CYS A 387 12.67 -9.39 0.01
N ASP A 388 11.49 -9.80 -0.46
CA ASP A 388 11.21 -11.20 -0.79
C ASP A 388 11.93 -11.62 -2.08
N ALA A 389 12.27 -10.66 -2.94
CA ALA A 389 13.14 -10.84 -4.08
C ALA A 389 13.91 -9.55 -4.38
N GLN A 390 15.12 -9.69 -4.91
CA GLN A 390 15.92 -8.56 -5.33
C GLN A 390 16.66 -8.84 -6.64
N ASN A 391 17.13 -7.77 -7.29
CA ASN A 391 18.02 -7.86 -8.43
C ASN A 391 18.88 -6.59 -8.56
N ASP A 392 19.80 -6.59 -9.53
CA ASP A 392 20.69 -5.48 -9.83
C ASP A 392 20.74 -5.17 -11.35
N ILE A 393 21.53 -4.16 -11.71
CA ILE A 393 21.77 -3.79 -13.11
C ILE A 393 22.44 -4.91 -13.93
N GLY A 394 23.19 -5.81 -13.27
CA GLY A 394 23.85 -6.95 -13.89
C GLY A 394 22.91 -8.14 -14.10
N ASN A 395 21.68 -8.06 -13.60
CA ASN A 395 20.73 -9.16 -13.53
C ASN A 395 21.28 -10.37 -12.75
N SER A 396 22.09 -10.11 -11.72
CA SER A 396 22.85 -11.14 -10.98
C SER A 396 21.96 -12.15 -10.26
N SER A 397 20.72 -11.79 -9.92
CA SER A 397 19.76 -12.65 -9.22
C SER A 397 18.72 -13.29 -10.13
N ALA A 398 18.87 -13.21 -11.47
CA ALA A 398 17.89 -13.74 -12.44
C ALA A 398 17.51 -15.22 -12.23
N TYR A 399 18.48 -16.03 -11.80
CA TYR A 399 18.29 -17.46 -11.56
C TYR A 399 17.32 -17.73 -10.39
N LEU A 400 17.20 -16.80 -9.44
CA LEU A 400 16.23 -16.89 -8.34
C LEU A 400 14.85 -16.45 -8.77
N LEU A 401 14.75 -15.53 -9.73
CA LEU A 401 13.48 -15.01 -10.25
C LEU A 401 12.75 -16.03 -11.13
N SER A 402 13.51 -16.91 -11.81
CA SER A 402 13.00 -17.90 -12.76
C SER A 402 12.62 -19.26 -12.16
N ASP A 403 12.83 -19.50 -10.86
CA ASP A 403 12.47 -20.78 -10.23
C ASP A 403 10.96 -20.86 -9.96
N ALA A 404 10.26 -21.54 -10.87
CA ALA A 404 8.82 -21.83 -10.82
C ALA A 404 8.36 -22.60 -9.55
N ARG A 405 9.28 -23.02 -8.68
CA ARG A 405 8.97 -23.68 -7.40
C ARG A 405 8.63 -22.73 -6.25
N THR A 406 8.63 -21.42 -6.50
CA THR A 406 8.43 -20.39 -5.45
C THR A 406 7.27 -19.43 -5.71
N THR A 407 6.41 -19.70 -6.68
CA THR A 407 5.13 -18.99 -6.86
C THR A 407 4.05 -19.54 -5.94
#